data_AF-A0A3B9GLL3-F1
#
_entry.id   AF-A0A3B9GLL3-F1
#
_cell.length_a   1.000
_cell.length_b   1.000
_cell.length_c   1.000
_cell.angle_alpha   90.00
_cell.angle_beta   90.00
_cell.angle_gamma   90.00
#
_symmetry.space_group_name_H-M   'P 1'
#
loop_
_entity.id
_entity.type
_entity.pdbx_description
1 polymer ?
#
loop_
_entity_poly.entity_id
_entity_poly.type
_entity_poly.pdbx_seq_one_letter_code
_entity_poly.pdbx_strand_id
1 'polypeptide(L)'
;MAIRHFTRVLICILVLCALIASFFFFRFVLDPVRIGVILPVDTSLGNEINLFVRYYQGTGYKHGLRPVKFIIKNPPSDRDAVLEAYSLLDELGVSLIIGGVLSKDGSWLAEAAKESGIPTFGVTASSAALSGMDDNFFRLCPSNDAQAKAVALTYKKKNCEKLMLVTSESNAAYVEPYVAMLE
;
A
#
# COMPACT_ATOMS: atom_id res chain seq x y z
N MET A 1 -14.78 22.15 -58.48
CA MET A 1 -14.16 20.81 -58.26
C MET A 1 -13.34 20.74 -56.96
N ALA A 2 -12.56 21.77 -56.63
CA ALA A 2 -11.71 21.84 -55.42
C ALA A 2 -12.45 21.70 -54.08
N ILE A 3 -13.64 22.29 -53.93
CA ILE A 3 -14.42 22.25 -52.66
C ILE A 3 -14.81 20.82 -52.27
N ARG A 4 -15.27 20.00 -53.22
CA ARG A 4 -15.61 18.58 -52.97
C ARG A 4 -14.38 17.75 -52.56
N HIS A 5 -13.21 18.08 -53.07
CA HIS A 5 -11.96 17.40 -52.69
C HIS A 5 -11.55 17.76 -51.26
N PHE A 6 -11.64 19.05 -50.90
CA PHE A 6 -11.36 19.55 -49.56
C PHE A 6 -12.31 18.97 -48.51
N THR A 7 -13.62 18.91 -48.79
CA THR A 7 -14.62 18.32 -47.88
C THR A 7 -14.35 16.82 -47.65
N ARG A 8 -13.97 16.07 -48.68
CA ARG A 8 -13.62 14.64 -48.54
C ARG A 8 -12.38 14.44 -47.68
N VAL A 9 -11.33 15.25 -47.88
CA VAL A 9 -10.11 15.19 -47.08
C VAL A 9 -10.40 15.51 -45.60
N LEU A 10 -11.21 16.54 -45.33
CA LEU A 10 -11.60 16.90 -43.96
C LEU A 10 -12.40 15.78 -43.27
N ILE A 11 -13.34 15.14 -43.96
CA ILE A 11 -14.10 14.00 -43.43
C ILE A 11 -13.16 12.83 -43.12
N CYS A 12 -12.22 12.51 -44.02
CA CYS A 12 -11.24 11.45 -43.76
C CYS A 12 -10.37 11.73 -42.53
N ILE A 13 -9.93 12.98 -42.33
CA ILE A 13 -9.16 13.37 -41.15
C ILE A 13 -10.00 13.22 -39.87
N LEU A 14 -11.26 13.69 -39.87
CA LEU A 14 -12.13 13.57 -38.71
C LEU A 14 -12.44 12.11 -38.35
N VAL A 15 -12.69 11.26 -39.35
CA VAL A 15 -12.89 9.81 -39.14
C VAL A 15 -11.61 9.18 -38.58
N LEU A 16 -10.44 9.53 -39.11
CA LEU A 16 -9.16 9.04 -38.61
C LEU A 16 -8.93 9.46 -37.15
N CYS A 17 -9.18 10.73 -36.81
CA CYS A 17 -9.09 11.22 -35.43
C CYS A 17 -10.06 10.50 -34.50
N ALA A 18 -11.30 10.25 -34.94
CA ALA A 18 -12.30 9.51 -34.15
C ALA A 18 -11.88 8.04 -33.92
N LEU A 19 -11.32 7.38 -34.93
CA LEU A 19 -10.80 6.02 -34.82
C LEU A 19 -9.60 5.95 -33.87
N ILE A 20 -8.68 6.91 -33.96
CA ILE A 20 -7.53 7.03 -33.04
C ILE A 20 -8.02 7.26 -31.61
N ALA A 21 -8.94 8.19 -31.40
CA ALA A 21 -9.51 8.46 -30.08
C ALA A 21 -10.22 7.23 -29.50
N SER A 22 -11.01 6.52 -30.31
CA SER A 22 -11.69 5.27 -29.91
C SER A 22 -10.68 4.18 -29.54
N PHE A 23 -9.59 4.05 -30.30
CA PHE A 23 -8.51 3.10 -30.01
C PHE A 23 -7.85 3.41 -28.66
N PHE A 24 -7.48 4.68 -28.40
CA PHE A 24 -6.91 5.08 -27.12
C PHE A 24 -7.89 4.90 -25.95
N PHE A 25 -9.18 5.22 -26.16
CA PHE A 25 -10.23 5.01 -25.18
C PHE A 25 -10.37 3.53 -24.81
N PHE A 26 -10.46 2.64 -25.81
CA PHE A 26 -10.50 1.19 -25.58
C PHE A 26 -9.25 0.69 -24.85
N ARG A 27 -8.07 1.22 -25.21
CA ARG A 27 -6.82 0.84 -24.56
C ARG A 27 -6.79 1.23 -23.08
N PHE A 28 -7.28 2.42 -22.76
CA PHE A 28 -7.40 2.89 -21.38
C PHE A 28 -8.39 2.04 -20.57
N VAL A 29 -9.53 1.67 -21.17
CA VAL A 29 -10.54 0.80 -20.53
C VAL A 29 -10.01 -0.61 -20.24
N LEU A 30 -8.98 -1.06 -20.96
CA LEU A 30 -8.37 -2.39 -20.78
C LEU A 30 -7.04 -2.37 -20.01
N ASP A 31 -6.47 -1.20 -19.70
CA ASP A 31 -5.19 -1.13 -18.99
C ASP A 31 -5.33 -1.67 -17.56
N PRO A 32 -4.50 -2.62 -17.13
CA PRO A 32 -4.64 -3.24 -15.83
C PRO A 32 -4.47 -2.23 -14.70
N VAL A 33 -5.26 -2.42 -13.64
CA VAL A 33 -5.01 -1.76 -12.35
C VAL A 33 -3.82 -2.45 -11.71
N ARG A 34 -2.71 -1.73 -11.55
CA ARG A 34 -1.47 -2.24 -10.96
C ARG A 34 -1.46 -1.91 -9.47
N ILE A 35 -1.37 -2.93 -8.63
CA ILE A 35 -1.26 -2.79 -7.18
C ILE A 35 0.14 -3.24 -6.78
N GLY A 36 0.91 -2.35 -6.17
CA GLY A 36 2.21 -2.67 -5.59
C GLY A 36 2.04 -3.38 -4.26
N VAL A 37 2.86 -4.39 -3.97
CA VAL A 37 2.83 -5.11 -2.70
C VAL A 37 4.25 -5.30 -2.21
N ILE A 38 4.57 -4.83 -0.99
CA ILE A 38 5.89 -4.97 -0.37
C ILE A 38 5.75 -5.83 0.89
N LEU A 39 6.33 -7.02 0.86
CA LEU A 39 6.22 -8.02 1.95
C LEU A 39 7.60 -8.54 2.34
N PRO A 40 8.10 -8.24 3.55
CA PRO A 40 9.42 -8.70 3.96
C PRO A 40 9.53 -10.22 4.07
N VAL A 41 10.54 -10.83 3.42
CA VAL A 41 10.72 -12.29 3.33
C VAL A 41 11.25 -12.95 4.60
N ASP A 42 11.87 -12.17 5.46
CA ASP A 42 12.46 -12.57 6.73
C ASP A 42 11.46 -12.49 7.89
N THR A 43 10.19 -12.22 7.60
CA THR A 43 9.10 -12.21 8.59
C THR A 43 8.10 -13.33 8.31
N SER A 44 7.66 -14.04 9.36
CA SER A 44 6.63 -15.08 9.22
C SER A 44 5.34 -14.52 8.61
N LEU A 45 4.90 -13.36 9.10
CA LEU A 45 3.68 -12.70 8.62
C LEU A 45 3.81 -12.23 7.15
N GLY A 46 4.97 -11.69 6.76
CA GLY A 46 5.22 -11.32 5.36
C GLY A 46 5.14 -12.51 4.42
N ASN A 47 5.67 -13.67 4.83
CA ASN A 47 5.56 -14.91 4.07
C ASN A 47 4.12 -15.45 3.99
N GLU A 48 3.35 -15.40 5.09
CA GLU A 48 1.94 -15.80 5.09
C GLU A 48 1.09 -14.91 4.17
N ILE A 49 1.25 -13.59 4.24
CA ILE A 49 0.55 -12.65 3.36
C ILE A 49 0.96 -12.88 1.89
N ASN A 50 2.22 -13.22 1.62
CA ASN A 50 2.70 -13.48 0.26
C ASN A 50 1.95 -14.66 -0.38
N LEU A 51 1.72 -15.73 0.37
CA LEU A 51 0.90 -16.86 -0.10
C LEU A 51 -0.52 -16.41 -0.47
N PHE A 52 -1.14 -15.57 0.37
CA PHE A 52 -2.48 -15.06 0.13
C PHE A 52 -2.54 -14.15 -1.11
N VAL A 53 -1.59 -13.23 -1.27
CA VAL A 53 -1.54 -12.33 -2.44
C VAL A 53 -1.35 -13.14 -3.73
N ARG A 54 -0.50 -14.16 -3.72
CA ARG A 54 -0.28 -15.06 -4.88
C ARG A 54 -1.52 -15.88 -5.22
N TYR A 55 -2.26 -16.35 -4.21
CA TYR A 55 -3.54 -17.00 -4.42
C TYR A 55 -4.51 -16.07 -5.18
N TYR A 56 -4.69 -14.83 -4.70
CA TYR A 56 -5.57 -13.86 -5.36
C TYR A 56 -5.09 -13.48 -6.76
N GLN A 57 -3.78 -13.33 -6.97
CA GLN A 57 -3.22 -13.10 -8.30
C GLN A 57 -3.56 -14.24 -9.26
N GLY A 58 -3.54 -15.49 -8.79
CA GLY A 58 -3.92 -16.67 -9.56
C GLY A 58 -5.39 -16.72 -9.98
N THR A 59 -6.29 -16.03 -9.26
CA THR A 59 -7.72 -15.98 -9.62
C THR A 59 -8.01 -15.19 -10.89
N GLY A 60 -7.07 -14.37 -11.36
CA GLY A 60 -7.26 -13.52 -12.53
C GLY A 60 -8.35 -12.45 -12.33
N TYR A 61 -8.51 -11.96 -11.10
CA TYR A 61 -9.52 -10.96 -10.73
C TYR A 61 -9.52 -9.74 -11.67
N LYS A 62 -10.74 -9.26 -11.96
CA LYS A 62 -10.98 -8.07 -12.79
C LYS A 62 -11.96 -7.14 -12.08
N HIS A 63 -11.72 -5.84 -12.19
CA HIS A 63 -12.67 -4.82 -11.80
C HIS A 63 -13.32 -4.24 -13.06
N GLY A 64 -14.57 -4.63 -13.32
CA GLY A 64 -15.20 -4.39 -14.61
C GLY A 64 -14.44 -5.10 -15.74
N LEU A 65 -14.02 -4.33 -16.76
CA LEU A 65 -13.21 -4.85 -17.88
C LEU A 65 -11.70 -4.84 -17.59
N ARG A 66 -11.27 -4.20 -16.48
CA ARG A 66 -9.84 -4.00 -16.17
C ARG A 66 -9.28 -5.17 -15.36
N PRO A 67 -8.23 -5.86 -15.81
CA PRO A 67 -7.53 -6.83 -14.98
C PRO A 67 -6.86 -6.15 -13.78
N VAL A 68 -6.88 -6.81 -12.62
CA VAL A 68 -6.07 -6.37 -11.48
C VAL A 68 -4.78 -7.18 -11.46
N LYS A 69 -3.64 -6.49 -11.41
CA LYS A 69 -2.32 -7.11 -11.35
C LYS A 69 -1.59 -6.69 -10.09
N PHE A 70 -1.15 -7.67 -9.32
CA PHE A 70 -0.26 -7.45 -8.19
C PHE A 70 1.19 -7.50 -8.67
N ILE A 71 1.97 -6.49 -8.27
CA ILE A 71 3.42 -6.45 -8.47
C ILE A 71 4.04 -6.65 -7.09
N ILE A 72 4.45 -7.88 -6.82
CA ILE A 72 4.92 -8.31 -5.50
C ILE A 72 6.43 -8.10 -5.41
N LYS A 73 6.86 -7.38 -4.38
CA LYS A 73 8.25 -7.20 -3.98
C LYS A 73 8.45 -7.79 -2.60
N ASN A 74 9.57 -8.48 -2.46
CA ASN A 74 9.88 -9.34 -1.33
C ASN A 74 11.27 -9.01 -0.76
N PRO A 75 11.50 -7.77 -0.30
CA PRO A 75 12.78 -7.39 0.26
C PRO A 75 13.00 -8.06 1.64
N PRO A 76 14.22 -8.11 2.18
CA PRO A 76 14.41 -8.25 3.63
C PRO A 76 13.77 -7.06 4.37
N SER A 77 13.49 -7.20 5.67
CA SER A 77 12.95 -6.15 6.55
C SER A 77 14.06 -5.17 6.96
N ASP A 78 14.63 -4.53 5.94
CA ASP A 78 15.69 -3.53 5.99
C ASP A 78 15.21 -2.26 5.28
N ARG A 79 15.63 -1.08 5.79
CA ARG A 79 15.12 0.20 5.30
C ARG A 79 15.43 0.41 3.83
N ASP A 80 16.66 0.22 3.42
CA ASP A 80 17.10 0.55 2.06
C ASP A 80 16.47 -0.41 1.05
N ALA A 81 16.40 -1.70 1.38
CA ALA A 81 15.75 -2.70 0.53
C ALA A 81 14.23 -2.46 0.38
N VAL A 82 13.55 -2.03 1.45
CA VAL A 82 12.12 -1.68 1.41
C VAL A 82 11.88 -0.43 0.56
N LEU A 83 12.72 0.59 0.69
CA LEU A 83 12.59 1.82 -0.09
C LEU A 83 12.97 1.62 -1.56
N GLU A 84 13.98 0.78 -1.86
CA GLU A 84 14.28 0.40 -3.24
C GLU A 84 13.08 -0.33 -3.88
N ALA A 85 12.46 -1.26 -3.14
CA ALA A 85 11.25 -1.92 -3.60
C ALA A 85 10.10 -0.92 -3.84
N TYR A 86 9.97 0.11 -3.00
CA TYR A 86 8.99 1.18 -3.18
C TYR A 86 9.25 1.98 -4.45
N SER A 87 10.47 2.49 -4.64
CA SER A 87 10.84 3.28 -5.83
C SER A 87 10.60 2.51 -7.12
N LEU A 88 10.93 1.21 -7.15
CA LEU A 88 10.63 0.36 -8.30
C LEU A 88 9.12 0.24 -8.59
N LEU A 89 8.27 0.27 -7.56
CA LEU A 89 6.82 0.23 -7.75
C LEU A 89 6.27 1.59 -8.24
N ASP A 90 6.81 2.69 -7.72
CA ASP A 90 6.51 4.05 -8.20
C ASP A 90 6.86 4.19 -9.69
N GLU A 91 8.08 3.81 -10.09
CA GLU A 91 8.51 3.79 -11.50
C GLU A 91 7.60 2.96 -12.41
N LEU A 92 6.99 1.90 -11.88
CA LEU A 92 6.06 1.03 -12.61
C LEU A 92 4.62 1.59 -12.68
N GLY A 93 4.37 2.77 -12.09
CA GLY A 93 3.11 3.47 -12.14
C GLY A 93 1.98 2.69 -11.45
N VAL A 94 2.25 2.12 -10.27
CA VAL A 94 1.20 1.48 -9.47
C VAL A 94 0.17 2.50 -8.98
N SER A 95 -1.09 2.07 -8.85
CA SER A 95 -2.17 2.95 -8.40
C SER A 95 -2.24 3.07 -6.87
N LEU A 96 -1.72 2.08 -6.15
CA LEU A 96 -1.57 2.06 -4.70
C LEU A 96 -0.52 1.02 -4.30
N ILE A 97 -0.02 1.12 -3.08
CA ILE A 97 0.92 0.16 -2.48
C ILE A 97 0.31 -0.46 -1.22
N ILE A 98 0.49 -1.76 -1.03
CA ILE A 98 0.15 -2.49 0.20
C ILE A 98 1.45 -2.96 0.85
N GLY A 99 1.66 -2.65 2.13
CA GLY A 99 2.89 -2.99 2.84
C GLY A 99 2.77 -2.77 4.35
N GLY A 100 3.87 -2.48 5.03
CA GLY A 100 3.84 -2.17 6.47
C GLY A 100 3.40 -3.37 7.31
N VAL A 101 4.09 -4.50 7.13
CA VAL A 101 3.90 -5.71 7.94
C VAL A 101 4.36 -5.44 9.38
N LEU A 102 5.55 -4.87 9.55
CA LEU A 102 6.01 -4.36 10.84
C LEU A 102 5.79 -2.85 10.93
N SER A 103 5.70 -2.32 12.15
CA SER A 103 5.51 -0.89 12.36
C SER A 103 6.73 -0.08 11.89
N LYS A 104 7.95 -0.61 12.03
CA LYS A 104 9.16 0.03 11.47
C LYS A 104 9.08 0.19 9.94
N ASP A 105 8.61 -0.85 9.23
CA ASP A 105 8.44 -0.79 7.78
C ASP A 105 7.34 0.21 7.42
N GLY A 106 6.25 0.23 8.21
CA GLY A 106 5.17 1.20 8.06
C GLY A 106 5.65 2.65 8.13
N SER A 107 6.56 2.97 9.06
CA SER A 107 7.13 4.32 9.15
C SER A 107 7.95 4.71 7.92
N TRP A 108 8.78 3.81 7.39
CA TRP A 108 9.55 4.09 6.18
C TRP A 108 8.64 4.26 4.95
N LEU A 109 7.60 3.44 4.86
CA LEU A 109 6.62 3.53 3.78
C LEU A 109 5.76 4.79 3.89
N ALA A 110 5.47 5.28 5.10
CA ALA A 110 4.78 6.54 5.30
C ALA A 110 5.62 7.74 4.84
N GLU A 111 6.93 7.73 5.12
CA GLU A 111 7.86 8.73 4.58
C GLU A 111 7.82 8.74 3.04
N ALA A 112 7.92 7.55 2.42
CA ALA A 112 7.89 7.42 0.96
C ALA A 112 6.54 7.80 0.33
N ALA A 113 5.42 7.43 0.97
CA ALA A 113 4.06 7.75 0.51
C ALA A 113 3.77 9.26 0.57
N LYS A 114 4.32 9.95 1.56
CA LYS A 114 4.22 11.39 1.66
C LYS A 114 4.92 12.09 0.50
N GLU A 115 6.08 11.58 0.09
CA GLU A 115 6.88 12.15 -0.99
C GLU A 115 6.28 11.87 -2.38
N SER A 116 5.90 10.61 -2.64
CA SER A 116 5.38 10.20 -3.96
C SER A 116 3.91 10.58 -4.19
N GLY A 117 3.13 10.76 -3.11
CA GLY A 117 1.68 10.92 -3.18
C GLY A 117 0.92 9.62 -3.46
N ILE A 118 1.59 8.46 -3.54
CA ILE A 118 0.94 7.17 -3.80
C ILE A 118 0.23 6.67 -2.53
N PRO A 119 -1.09 6.43 -2.58
CA PRO A 119 -1.82 5.86 -1.45
C PRO A 119 -1.20 4.52 -1.03
N THR A 120 -0.75 4.45 0.22
CA THR A 120 -0.05 3.29 0.76
C THR A 120 -0.78 2.74 1.96
N PHE A 121 -1.10 1.44 1.96
CA PHE A 121 -1.89 0.77 2.97
C PHE A 121 -1.03 -0.15 3.84
N GLY A 122 -0.87 0.22 5.10
CA GLY A 122 -0.25 -0.59 6.15
C GLY A 122 -1.15 -1.75 6.58
N VAL A 123 -0.66 -2.98 6.46
CA VAL A 123 -1.42 -4.20 6.81
C VAL A 123 -1.55 -4.35 8.33
N THR A 124 -0.42 -4.33 9.05
CA THR A 124 -0.38 -4.59 10.50
C THR A 124 0.46 -3.59 11.30
N ALA A 125 1.05 -2.59 10.62
CA ALA A 125 1.69 -1.45 11.27
C ALA A 125 0.69 -0.67 12.12
N SER A 126 0.75 -0.83 13.44
CA SER A 126 -0.21 -0.29 14.41
C SER A 126 0.37 0.77 15.34
N SER A 127 1.66 1.09 15.21
CA SER A 127 2.31 2.11 16.04
C SER A 127 1.52 3.40 16.14
N ALA A 128 1.39 3.93 17.36
CA ALA A 128 0.73 5.20 17.64
C ALA A 128 1.36 6.38 16.86
N ALA A 129 2.66 6.32 16.57
CA ALA A 129 3.38 7.34 15.82
C ALA A 129 2.86 7.54 14.38
N LEU A 130 2.13 6.57 13.83
CA LEU A 130 1.51 6.64 12.50
C LEU A 130 0.09 7.23 12.52
N SER A 131 -0.36 7.77 13.67
CA SER A 131 -1.73 8.27 13.83
C SER A 131 -1.81 9.77 13.58
N GLY A 132 -2.83 10.23 12.85
CA GLY A 132 -3.10 11.65 12.64
C GLY A 132 -2.12 12.35 11.69
N MET A 133 -1.39 11.58 10.89
CA MET A 133 -0.44 12.07 9.91
C MET A 133 -1.14 12.31 8.56
N ASP A 134 -0.68 13.32 7.82
CA ASP A 134 -1.08 13.61 6.44
C ASP A 134 0.07 13.22 5.50
N ASP A 135 0.20 11.91 5.26
CA ASP A 135 1.35 11.28 4.61
C ASP A 135 0.95 10.24 3.54
N ASN A 136 -0.32 10.21 3.14
CA ASN A 136 -0.89 9.20 2.24
C ASN A 136 -0.70 7.74 2.70
N PHE A 137 -0.39 7.53 3.99
CA PHE A 137 -0.28 6.22 4.61
C PHE A 137 -1.51 5.89 5.43
N PHE A 138 -2.25 4.89 5.00
CA PHE A 138 -3.50 4.45 5.62
C PHE A 138 -3.27 3.12 6.34
N ARG A 139 -3.86 2.95 7.52
CA ARG A 139 -3.76 1.70 8.29
C ARG A 139 -5.04 0.89 8.20
N LEU A 140 -4.90 -0.43 8.07
CA LEU A 140 -6.01 -1.39 8.12
C LEU A 140 -6.28 -1.94 9.52
N CYS A 141 -5.41 -1.62 10.49
CA CYS A 141 -5.57 -1.99 11.89
C CYS A 141 -5.66 -0.74 12.79
N PRO A 142 -6.34 -0.82 13.95
CA PRO A 142 -6.33 0.25 14.93
C PRO A 142 -4.93 0.53 15.47
N SER A 143 -4.74 1.73 16.03
CA SER A 143 -3.51 2.04 16.74
C SER A 143 -3.36 1.18 18.01
N ASN A 144 -2.13 0.81 18.31
CA ASN A 144 -1.77 0.05 19.50
C ASN A 144 -1.89 0.85 20.81
N ASP A 145 -2.12 2.16 20.76
CA ASP A 145 -2.39 2.98 21.95
C ASP A 145 -3.72 2.61 22.62
N ALA A 146 -4.75 2.33 21.83
CA ALA A 146 -6.05 1.88 22.30
C ALA A 146 -5.93 0.53 23.01
N GLN A 147 -5.07 -0.35 22.48
CA GLN A 147 -4.76 -1.63 23.10
C GLN A 147 -4.02 -1.43 24.44
N ALA A 148 -2.97 -0.61 24.46
CA ALA A 148 -2.21 -0.31 25.69
C ALA A 148 -3.11 0.26 26.79
N LYS A 149 -3.92 1.27 26.45
CA LYS A 149 -4.89 1.89 27.39
C LYS A 149 -5.89 0.87 27.92
N ALA A 150 -6.45 0.01 27.06
CA ALA A 150 -7.38 -1.03 27.49
C ALA A 150 -6.73 -2.04 28.46
N VAL A 151 -5.47 -2.40 28.21
CA VAL A 151 -4.67 -3.27 29.08
C VAL A 151 -4.40 -2.60 30.43
N ALA A 152 -3.94 -1.35 30.44
CA ALA A 152 -3.69 -0.60 31.67
C ALA A 152 -4.95 -0.46 32.53
N LEU A 153 -6.10 -0.11 31.92
CA LEU A 153 -7.39 0.00 32.61
C LEU A 153 -7.83 -1.34 33.21
N THR A 154 -7.59 -2.45 32.49
CA THR A 154 -7.94 -3.79 32.94
C THR A 154 -7.13 -4.17 34.19
N TYR A 155 -5.83 -3.89 34.21
CA TYR A 155 -4.98 -4.19 35.37
C TYR A 155 -5.25 -3.28 36.56
N LYS A 156 -5.52 -1.99 36.32
CA LYS A 156 -5.97 -1.07 37.36
C LYS A 156 -7.26 -1.56 38.03
N LYS A 157 -8.23 -2.04 37.24
CA LYS A 157 -9.49 -2.62 37.77
C LYS A 157 -9.27 -3.89 38.60
N LYS A 158 -8.19 -4.63 38.34
CA LYS A 158 -7.81 -5.84 39.09
C LYS A 158 -6.94 -5.55 40.31
N ASN A 159 -6.68 -4.28 40.64
CA ASN A 159 -5.77 -3.87 41.71
C ASN A 159 -4.34 -4.47 41.56
N CYS A 160 -3.86 -4.60 40.32
CA CYS A 160 -2.49 -5.02 40.09
C CYS A 160 -1.54 -3.85 40.37
N GLU A 161 -0.69 -3.98 41.38
CA GLU A 161 0.27 -2.94 41.79
C GLU A 161 1.60 -3.00 41.01
N LYS A 162 1.89 -4.13 40.35
CA LYS A 162 3.13 -4.37 39.61
C LYS A 162 2.83 -5.07 38.30
N LEU A 163 3.52 -4.63 37.24
CA LEU A 163 3.48 -5.25 35.92
C LEU A 163 4.90 -5.58 35.49
N MET A 164 5.08 -6.77 34.92
CA MET A 164 6.32 -7.15 34.25
C MET A 164 6.07 -7.09 32.75
N LEU A 165 6.88 -6.31 32.03
CA LEU A 165 6.84 -6.19 30.58
C LEU A 165 7.88 -7.12 29.97
N VAL A 166 7.46 -7.94 29.00
CA VAL A 166 8.36 -8.74 28.17
C VAL A 166 8.23 -8.21 26.75
N THR A 167 9.30 -7.62 26.24
CA THR A 167 9.31 -6.90 24.97
C THR A 167 10.30 -7.52 23.98
N SER A 168 10.13 -7.19 22.71
CA SER A 168 11.06 -7.57 21.65
C SER A 168 11.80 -6.34 21.13
N GLU A 169 13.10 -6.46 20.88
CA GLU A 169 13.92 -5.39 20.31
C GLU A 169 13.81 -5.30 18.78
N SER A 170 13.27 -6.34 18.11
CA SER A 170 13.25 -6.42 16.64
C SER A 170 12.27 -5.45 15.97
N ASN A 171 11.37 -4.83 16.74
CA ASN A 171 10.35 -3.90 16.27
C ASN A 171 10.09 -2.79 17.30
N ALA A 172 11.15 -2.06 17.67
CA ALA A 172 11.09 -0.95 18.63
C ALA A 172 10.00 0.08 18.27
N ALA A 173 9.82 0.38 16.99
CA ALA A 173 8.77 1.28 16.49
C ALA A 173 7.33 0.88 16.87
N TYR A 174 7.09 -0.41 17.14
CA TYR A 174 5.84 -0.90 17.72
C TYR A 174 5.85 -0.85 19.25
N VAL A 175 6.95 -1.28 19.88
CA VAL A 175 7.07 -1.50 21.33
C VAL A 175 7.12 -0.20 22.11
N GLU A 176 7.99 0.74 21.72
CA GLU A 176 8.24 1.96 22.52
C GLU A 176 6.96 2.80 22.71
N PRO A 177 6.15 3.07 21.67
CA PRO A 177 4.91 3.82 21.86
C PRO A 177 3.87 3.05 22.69
N TYR A 178 3.90 1.72 22.65
CA TYR A 178 3.01 0.88 23.45
C TYR A 178 3.38 0.94 24.93
N VAL A 179 4.67 0.82 25.26
CA VAL A 179 5.17 0.87 26.63
C VAL A 179 4.94 2.25 27.25
N ALA A 180 5.19 3.33 26.50
CA ALA A 180 4.97 4.70 26.96
C ALA A 180 3.50 5.00 27.33
N MET A 181 2.54 4.21 26.85
CA MET A 181 1.11 4.34 27.18
C MET A 181 0.68 3.52 28.41
N LEU A 182 1.58 2.69 28.94
CA LEU A 182 1.36 1.91 30.16
C LEU A 182 1.91 2.59 31.42
N GLU A 183 2.81 3.57 31.25
CA GLU A 183 3.32 4.45 32.30
C GLU A 183 2.28 5.52 32.69
#